data_AF-A0A1G7G9X2-F1
#
_entry.id   AF-A0A1G7G9X2-F1
#
_cell.length_a   1.000
_cell.length_b   1.000
_cell.length_c   1.000
_cell.angle_alpha   90.00
_cell.angle_beta   90.00
_cell.angle_gamma   90.00
#
_symmetry.space_group_name_H-M   'P 1'
#
loop_
_entity.id
_entity.type
_entity.pdbx_description
1 polymer ?
#
loop_
_entity_poly.entity_id
_entity_poly.type
_entity_poly.pdbx_seq_one_letter_code
_entity_poly.pdbx_strand_id
1 'polypeptide(L)'
;MSGDTKAISLAEKEGLVLFESVGCINCHSGPMFSDYKLHVIGVPENKKVLIPDSGADERFAFRTPSLRNLRFTAPYMHNGVFQNLKEVLEFYEDISVGKTRNKSVSKAMFDPLVDDLELSVKEMSLLISFLNTLNDDNFDKEIPTSVPSGLPVGGNIH
;
A
#
# COMPACT_ATOMS: atom_id res chain seq x y z
N MET A 1 3.87 -7.86 26.72
CA MET A 1 4.84 -7.59 25.65
C MET A 1 5.81 -6.56 26.16
N SER A 2 7.10 -6.89 26.25
CA SER A 2 8.15 -5.98 26.73
C SER A 2 8.90 -5.44 25.51
N GLY A 3 8.39 -4.38 24.89
CA GLY A 3 9.03 -3.72 23.76
C GLY A 3 10.10 -2.73 24.23
N ASP A 4 11.18 -2.55 23.44
CA ASP A 4 12.17 -1.50 23.67
C ASP A 4 11.64 -0.16 23.15
N THR A 5 11.40 0.78 24.06
CA THR A 5 10.86 2.11 23.74
C THR A 5 11.86 3.02 23.02
N LYS A 6 13.12 2.60 22.88
CA LYS A 6 14.18 3.29 22.14
C LYS A 6 14.48 2.64 20.79
N ALA A 7 13.76 1.60 20.40
CA ALA A 7 13.99 0.90 19.13
C ALA A 7 13.73 1.77 17.89
N ILE A 8 12.90 2.81 18.02
CA ILE A 8 12.56 3.74 16.95
C ILE A 8 12.73 5.21 17.39
N SER A 9 13.08 6.05 16.44
CA SER A 9 13.26 7.50 16.54
C SER A 9 11.95 8.22 16.86
N LEU A 10 12.05 9.50 17.24
CA LEU A 10 10.87 10.34 17.48
C LEU A 10 10.00 10.49 16.22
N ALA A 11 10.61 10.74 15.07
CA ALA A 11 9.90 10.88 13.80
C ALA A 11 9.13 9.61 13.40
N GLU A 12 9.68 8.43 13.69
CA GLU A 12 9.01 7.15 13.44
C GLU A 12 7.81 6.94 14.38
N LYS A 13 7.90 7.38 15.64
CA LYS A 13 6.76 7.37 16.58
C LYS A 13 5.67 8.35 16.16
N GLU A 14 6.06 9.56 15.77
CA GLU A 14 5.13 10.56 15.24
C GLU A 14 4.47 10.05 13.95
N GLY A 15 5.23 9.36 13.10
CA GLY A 15 4.70 8.69 11.93
C GLY A 15 3.67 7.60 12.23
N LEU A 16 3.85 6.82 13.30
CA LEU A 16 2.85 5.83 13.75
C LEU A 16 1.57 6.53 14.24
N VAL A 17 1.71 7.57 15.07
CA VAL A 17 0.55 8.34 15.55
C VAL A 17 -0.22 8.94 14.39
N LEU A 18 0.50 9.50 13.42
CA LEU A 18 -0.08 10.04 12.20
C LEU A 18 -0.77 8.96 11.37
N PHE A 19 -0.14 7.78 11.21
CA PHE A 19 -0.73 6.64 10.50
C PHE A 19 -2.08 6.20 11.11
N GLU A 20 -2.21 6.27 12.43
CA GLU A 20 -3.47 6.04 13.12
C GLU A 20 -4.46 7.19 12.89
N SER A 21 -4.02 8.45 13.05
CA SER A 21 -4.92 9.60 13.00
C SER A 21 -5.50 9.90 11.61
N VAL A 22 -4.75 9.61 10.55
CA VAL A 22 -5.17 9.84 9.15
C VAL A 22 -5.96 8.67 8.56
N GLY A 23 -6.28 7.66 9.38
CA GLY A 23 -7.16 6.55 9.01
C GLY A 23 -6.49 5.34 8.34
N CYS A 24 -5.16 5.35 8.11
CA CYS A 24 -4.48 4.20 7.49
C CYS A 24 -4.68 2.89 8.29
N ILE A 25 -4.73 3.01 9.63
CA ILE A 25 -4.93 1.88 10.54
C ILE A 25 -6.27 1.17 10.35
N ASN A 26 -7.28 1.82 9.75
CA ASN A 26 -8.62 1.25 9.60
C ASN A 26 -8.63 -0.02 8.73
N CYS A 27 -7.74 -0.10 7.75
CA CYS A 27 -7.51 -1.31 6.94
C CYS A 27 -6.18 -1.99 7.29
N HIS A 28 -5.13 -1.21 7.57
CA HIS A 28 -3.79 -1.72 7.84
C HIS A 28 -3.50 -1.93 9.34
N SER A 29 -4.32 -2.78 9.99
CA SER A 29 -4.26 -3.01 11.44
C SER A 29 -3.53 -4.29 11.86
N GLY A 30 -3.30 -4.42 13.17
CA GLY A 30 -2.77 -5.62 13.80
C GLY A 30 -1.30 -5.92 13.47
N PRO A 31 -0.79 -7.09 13.89
CA PRO A 31 0.62 -7.42 13.77
C PRO A 31 1.14 -7.45 12.33
N MET A 32 0.26 -7.63 11.34
CA MET A 32 0.62 -7.72 9.93
C MET A 32 0.30 -6.44 9.16
N PHE A 33 -0.22 -5.40 9.82
CA PHE A 33 -0.66 -4.16 9.20
C PHE A 33 -1.60 -4.43 8.01
N SER A 34 -2.58 -5.30 8.25
CA SER A 34 -3.58 -5.72 7.29
C SER A 34 -4.72 -6.44 8.01
N ASP A 35 -5.94 -6.04 7.68
CA ASP A 35 -7.16 -6.73 8.08
C ASP A 35 -7.53 -7.90 7.14
N TYR A 36 -6.77 -8.06 6.04
CA TYR A 36 -6.97 -9.05 5.00
C TYR A 36 -8.33 -9.03 4.29
N LYS A 37 -9.08 -7.92 4.38
CA LYS A 37 -10.36 -7.76 3.69
C LYS A 37 -10.17 -7.20 2.29
N LEU A 38 -11.23 -7.28 1.49
CA LEU A 38 -11.29 -6.75 0.14
C LEU A 38 -11.82 -5.32 0.18
N HIS A 39 -11.11 -4.37 -0.44
CA HIS A 39 -11.52 -2.99 -0.55
C HIS A 39 -11.41 -2.48 -1.98
N VAL A 40 -12.30 -1.55 -2.33
CA VAL A 40 -12.24 -0.81 -3.59
C VAL A 40 -11.72 0.58 -3.27
N ILE A 41 -10.55 0.93 -3.81
CA ILE A 41 -9.91 2.25 -3.58
C ILE A 41 -9.65 3.01 -4.88
N GLY A 42 -9.97 2.43 -6.04
CA GLY A 42 -9.84 3.11 -7.34
C GLY A 42 -8.40 3.34 -7.82
N VAL A 43 -7.50 2.38 -7.58
CA VAL A 43 -6.12 2.41 -8.12
C VAL A 43 -6.17 2.56 -9.65
N PRO A 44 -5.42 3.49 -10.26
CA PRO A 44 -5.43 3.69 -11.71
C PRO A 44 -4.94 2.45 -12.46
N GLU A 45 -5.43 2.28 -13.68
CA GLU A 45 -4.99 1.21 -14.57
C GLU A 45 -3.52 1.42 -14.98
N ASN A 46 -2.75 0.33 -15.00
CA ASN A 46 -1.38 0.35 -15.48
C ASN A 46 -1.36 0.12 -17.01
N LYS A 47 -0.92 1.14 -17.77
CA LYS A 47 -0.86 1.10 -19.25
C LYS A 47 0.06 0.03 -19.82
N LYS A 48 0.94 -0.56 -19.01
CA LYS A 48 1.80 -1.68 -19.39
C LYS A 48 1.06 -3.03 -19.40
N VAL A 49 -0.15 -3.08 -18.84
CA VAL A 49 -0.97 -4.29 -18.76
C VAL A 49 -2.09 -4.18 -19.79
N LEU A 50 -2.17 -5.15 -20.71
CA LEU A 50 -3.15 -5.15 -21.81
C LEU A 50 -4.59 -5.35 -21.32
N ILE A 51 -4.76 -6.16 -20.27
CA ILE A 51 -6.07 -6.51 -19.70
C ILE A 51 -6.09 -5.95 -18.27
N PRO A 52 -6.96 -4.99 -17.95
CA PRO A 52 -7.11 -4.49 -16.60
C PRO A 52 -7.47 -5.62 -15.62
N ASP A 53 -6.87 -5.59 -14.44
CA ASP A 53 -7.24 -6.48 -13.35
C ASP A 53 -8.59 -6.02 -12.75
N SER A 54 -9.63 -6.84 -12.91
CA SER A 54 -10.97 -6.55 -12.41
C SER A 54 -11.14 -6.87 -10.92
N GLY A 55 -10.10 -7.36 -10.25
CA GLY A 55 -10.14 -7.72 -8.83
C GLY A 55 -11.11 -8.87 -8.52
N ALA A 56 -11.41 -9.05 -7.24
CA ALA A 56 -12.32 -10.11 -6.79
C ALA A 56 -13.75 -9.89 -7.29
N ASP A 57 -14.35 -10.96 -7.83
CA ASP A 57 -15.71 -10.98 -8.41
C ASP A 57 -15.96 -9.88 -9.46
N GLU A 58 -14.92 -9.40 -10.14
CA GLU A 58 -14.98 -8.30 -11.12
C GLU A 58 -15.47 -6.96 -10.53
N ARG A 59 -15.31 -6.76 -9.21
CA ARG A 59 -15.76 -5.55 -8.49
C ARG A 59 -14.65 -4.51 -8.26
N PHE A 60 -13.45 -4.71 -8.80
CA PHE A 60 -12.23 -3.94 -8.52
C PHE A 60 -11.85 -3.92 -7.03
N ALA A 61 -12.25 -4.96 -6.30
CA ALA A 61 -11.95 -5.12 -4.89
C ALA A 61 -10.68 -5.96 -4.71
N PHE A 62 -9.73 -5.44 -3.94
CA PHE A 62 -8.44 -6.08 -3.71
C PHE A 62 -8.18 -6.27 -2.22
N ARG A 63 -7.49 -7.35 -1.89
CA ARG A 63 -7.17 -7.67 -0.50
C ARG A 63 -6.15 -6.67 0.04
N THR A 64 -6.37 -6.13 1.24
CA THR A 64 -5.38 -5.30 1.95
C THR A 64 -4.06 -6.07 2.08
N PRO A 65 -2.96 -5.64 1.43
CA PRO A 65 -1.67 -6.31 1.58
C PRO A 65 -1.07 -6.00 2.95
N SER A 66 -0.17 -6.87 3.44
CA SER A 66 0.65 -6.54 4.60
C SER A 66 1.61 -5.41 4.25
N LEU A 67 1.88 -4.52 5.21
CA LEU A 67 2.92 -3.49 5.08
C LEU A 67 4.29 -3.93 5.62
N ARG A 68 4.45 -5.19 6.02
CA ARG A 68 5.78 -5.73 6.39
C ARG A 68 6.65 -5.88 5.15
N ASN A 69 7.92 -5.50 5.27
CA ASN A 69 8.91 -5.52 4.18
C ASN A 69 8.52 -4.67 2.95
N LEU A 70 7.61 -3.71 3.14
CA LEU A 70 7.06 -2.86 2.09
C LEU A 70 8.14 -2.20 1.20
N ARG A 71 9.28 -1.77 1.76
CA ARG A 71 10.30 -1.04 0.98
C ARG A 71 10.98 -1.89 -0.09
N PHE A 72 10.85 -3.21 -0.01
CA PHE A 72 11.46 -4.17 -0.94
C PHE A 72 10.49 -4.68 -2.01
N THR A 73 9.24 -4.22 -2.00
CA THR A 73 8.17 -4.76 -2.86
C THR A 73 7.72 -3.77 -3.93
N ALA A 74 8.56 -2.79 -4.28
CA ALA A 74 8.28 -1.95 -5.42
C ALA A 74 8.30 -2.80 -6.72
N PRO A 75 7.47 -2.48 -7.73
CA PRO A 75 6.46 -1.42 -7.74
C PRO A 75 5.20 -1.79 -6.92
N TYR A 76 4.41 -0.78 -6.54
CA TYR A 76 3.31 -0.89 -5.57
C TYR A 76 1.93 -1.01 -6.21
N MET A 77 0.95 -1.42 -5.40
CA MET A 77 -0.44 -1.77 -5.74
C MET A 77 -0.57 -3.09 -6.52
N HIS A 78 -1.82 -3.54 -6.72
CA HIS A 78 -2.13 -4.83 -7.35
C HIS A 78 -1.57 -4.96 -8.78
N ASN A 79 -1.42 -3.83 -9.48
CA ASN A 79 -0.98 -3.79 -10.87
C ASN A 79 0.40 -3.12 -11.06
N GLY A 80 1.12 -2.82 -9.97
CA GLY A 80 2.46 -2.22 -10.03
C GLY A 80 2.51 -0.82 -10.67
N VAL A 81 1.41 -0.06 -10.64
CA VAL A 81 1.34 1.25 -11.31
C VAL A 81 2.25 2.31 -10.66
N PHE A 82 2.49 2.22 -9.35
CA PHE A 82 3.29 3.21 -8.62
C PHE A 82 4.72 2.70 -8.37
N GLN A 83 5.72 3.54 -8.65
CA GLN A 83 7.13 3.15 -8.56
C GLN A 83 7.72 3.35 -7.16
N ASN A 84 7.13 4.24 -6.35
CA ASN A 84 7.63 4.61 -5.04
C ASN A 84 6.48 4.93 -4.06
N LEU A 85 6.80 4.97 -2.76
CA LEU A 85 5.80 5.25 -1.71
C LEU A 85 5.24 6.68 -1.78
N LYS A 86 5.98 7.63 -2.35
CA LYS A 86 5.47 9.00 -2.52
C LYS A 86 4.26 9.01 -3.48
N GLU A 87 4.34 8.31 -4.61
CA GLU A 87 3.22 8.16 -5.54
C GLU A 87 2.01 7.46 -4.90
N VAL A 88 2.24 6.48 -4.01
CA VAL A 88 1.19 5.81 -3.23
C VAL A 88 0.49 6.79 -2.28
N LEU A 89 1.25 7.61 -1.55
CA LEU A 89 0.68 8.57 -0.61
C LEU A 89 -0.04 9.73 -1.34
N GLU A 90 0.49 10.19 -2.47
CA GLU A 90 -0.20 11.17 -3.34
C GLU A 90 -1.51 10.62 -3.89
N PHE A 91 -1.61 9.31 -4.11
CA PHE A 91 -2.86 8.67 -4.50
C PHE A 91 -3.89 8.67 -3.36
N TYR A 92 -3.48 8.38 -2.12
CA TYR A 92 -4.36 8.47 -0.97
C TYR A 92 -4.77 9.91 -0.64
N GLU A 93 -3.89 10.89 -0.83
CA GLU A 93 -4.25 12.31 -0.73
C GLU A 93 -5.27 12.73 -1.79
N ASP A 94 -5.16 12.22 -3.02
CA ASP A 94 -6.19 12.49 -4.03
C ASP A 94 -7.55 11.90 -3.61
N ILE A 95 -7.57 10.72 -2.98
CA ILE A 95 -8.79 10.12 -2.43
C ILE A 95 -9.38 10.98 -1.31
N SER A 96 -8.56 11.47 -0.36
CA SER A 96 -9.02 12.30 0.77
C SER A 96 -9.72 13.59 0.31
N VAL A 97 -9.32 14.14 -0.84
CA VAL A 97 -9.98 15.30 -1.45
C VAL A 97 -11.04 14.94 -2.51
N GLY A 98 -11.43 13.67 -2.60
CA GLY A 98 -12.51 13.17 -3.43
C GLY A 98 -12.19 13.03 -4.92
N LYS A 99 -10.92 13.04 -5.32
CA LYS A 99 -10.51 12.77 -6.70
C LYS A 99 -10.48 11.27 -6.96
N THR A 100 -10.72 10.90 -8.22
CA THR A 100 -10.61 9.52 -8.69
C THR A 100 -9.54 9.45 -9.78
N ARG A 101 -8.75 8.36 -9.78
CA ARG A 101 -7.71 8.12 -10.79
C ARG A 101 -8.04 6.94 -11.73
N ASN A 102 -9.03 6.12 -11.38
CA ASN A 102 -9.50 5.01 -12.21
C ASN A 102 -10.84 5.37 -12.87
N LYS A 103 -10.92 5.26 -14.20
CA LYS A 103 -12.14 5.59 -14.97
C LYS A 103 -13.22 4.52 -14.86
N SER A 104 -12.82 3.30 -14.56
CA SER A 104 -13.68 2.12 -14.44
C SER A 104 -14.29 1.99 -13.04
N VAL A 105 -13.83 2.80 -12.08
CA VAL A 105 -14.29 2.78 -10.68
C VAL A 105 -14.82 4.16 -10.29
N SER A 106 -16.13 4.28 -10.08
CA SER A 106 -16.72 5.52 -9.58
C SER A 106 -16.50 5.70 -8.07
N LYS A 107 -16.56 6.94 -7.57
CA LYS A 107 -16.43 7.21 -6.12
C LYS A 107 -17.46 6.44 -5.27
N ALA A 108 -18.68 6.24 -5.78
CA ALA A 108 -19.71 5.49 -5.06
C ALA A 108 -19.37 4.00 -4.83
N MET A 109 -18.36 3.48 -5.54
CA MET A 109 -17.88 2.11 -5.35
C MET A 109 -16.78 2.02 -4.30
N PHE A 110 -16.22 3.16 -3.84
CA PHE A 110 -15.13 3.15 -2.88
C PHE A 110 -15.59 2.57 -1.56
N ASP A 111 -14.67 1.91 -0.87
CA ASP A 111 -14.93 1.43 0.47
C ASP A 111 -15.15 2.63 1.42
N PRO A 112 -16.18 2.63 2.27
CA PRO A 112 -16.44 3.74 3.19
C PRO A 112 -15.25 4.10 4.09
N LEU A 113 -14.37 3.14 4.41
CA LEU A 113 -13.18 3.40 5.22
C LEU A 113 -12.19 4.36 4.55
N VAL A 114 -12.25 4.54 3.23
CA VAL A 114 -11.40 5.53 2.55
C VAL A 114 -11.97 6.95 2.57
N ASP A 115 -13.26 7.12 2.91
CA ASP A 115 -13.85 8.45 3.08
C ASP A 115 -13.36 9.15 4.36
N ASP A 116 -12.90 8.37 5.35
CA ASP A 116 -12.34 8.87 6.62
C ASP A 116 -10.86 9.26 6.52
N LEU A 117 -10.25 9.18 5.34
CA LEU A 117 -8.84 9.53 5.17
C LEU A 117 -8.64 11.04 5.18
N GLU A 118 -7.74 11.51 6.04
CA GLU A 118 -7.33 12.90 6.12
C GLU A 118 -5.82 13.00 5.96
N LEU A 119 -5.34 13.15 4.71
CA LEU A 119 -3.91 13.18 4.41
C LEU A 119 -3.52 14.45 3.65
N SER A 120 -2.36 15.03 3.99
CA SER A 120 -1.72 16.11 3.24
C SER A 120 -0.26 15.81 2.84
N VAL A 121 0.25 16.48 1.80
CA VAL A 121 1.65 16.37 1.35
C VAL A 121 2.68 16.56 2.46
N LYS A 122 2.42 17.45 3.43
CA LYS A 122 3.38 17.81 4.49
C LYS A 122 3.66 16.64 5.44
N GLU A 123 2.77 15.68 5.50
CA GLU A 123 2.76 14.58 6.45
C GLU A 123 3.43 13.31 5.91
N MET A 124 3.69 13.25 4.59
CA MET A 124 4.18 12.05 3.91
C MET A 124 5.54 11.56 4.42
N SER A 125 6.44 12.46 4.84
CA SER A 125 7.78 12.06 5.32
C SER A 125 7.72 11.32 6.64
N LEU A 126 6.80 11.69 7.53
CA LEU A 126 6.58 11.00 8.80
C LEU A 126 6.00 9.61 8.58
N LEU A 127 5.00 9.49 7.69
CA LEU A 127 4.46 8.18 7.30
C LEU A 127 5.54 7.28 6.70
N ILE A 128 6.35 7.78 5.77
CA ILE A 128 7.45 7.00 5.17
C ILE A 128 8.47 6.58 6.25
N SER A 129 8.78 7.47 7.19
CA SER A 129 9.67 7.14 8.31
C SER A 129 9.13 5.98 9.12
N PHE A 130 7.85 6.03 9.51
CA PHE A 130 7.20 4.92 10.19
C PHE A 130 7.18 3.63 9.36
N LEU A 131 6.77 3.69 8.09
CA LEU A 131 6.73 2.51 7.20
C LEU A 131 8.10 1.85 7.05
N ASN A 132 9.19 2.62 7.14
CA ASN A 132 10.55 2.08 7.11
C ASN A 132 10.86 1.17 8.32
N THR A 133 10.20 1.38 9.46
CA THR A 133 10.35 0.52 10.66
C THR A 133 9.76 -0.88 10.48
N LEU A 134 8.92 -1.09 9.46
CA LEU A 134 8.21 -2.35 9.21
C LEU A 134 9.01 -3.34 8.37
N ASN A 135 10.29 -3.06 8.14
CA ASN A 135 11.15 -3.82 7.25
C ASN A 135 12.23 -4.55 8.05
N ASP A 136 12.41 -5.83 7.74
CA ASP A 136 13.56 -6.60 8.20
C ASP A 136 14.62 -6.59 7.10
N ASP A 137 15.87 -6.33 7.46
CA ASP A 137 17.00 -6.46 6.54
C ASP A 137 17.55 -7.87 6.44
N ASN A 138 17.24 -8.72 7.41
CA ASN A 138 17.78 -10.06 7.58
C ASN A 138 16.80 -11.11 7.06
N PHE A 139 16.52 -11.06 5.76
CA PHE A 139 15.81 -12.12 5.04
C PHE A 139 16.58 -12.50 3.78
N ASP A 140 16.25 -13.67 3.25
CA ASP A 140 16.81 -14.12 1.98
C ASP A 140 16.30 -13.24 0.82
N LYS A 141 17.24 -12.57 0.16
CA LYS A 141 17.00 -11.66 -0.97
C LYS A 141 17.40 -12.30 -2.30
N GLU A 142 17.73 -13.59 -2.32
CA GLU A 142 18.06 -14.30 -3.55
C GLU A 142 16.84 -14.34 -4.47
N ILE A 143 17.03 -13.82 -5.69
CA ILE A 143 16.04 -13.95 -6.75
C ILE A 143 16.23 -15.35 -7.33
N PRO A 144 15.22 -16.24 -7.27
CA PRO A 144 15.37 -17.58 -7.81
C PRO A 144 15.63 -17.52 -9.32
N THR A 145 16.34 -18.49 -9.87
CA THR A 145 16.55 -18.54 -11.34
C THR A 145 15.30 -19.00 -12.10
N SER A 146 14.37 -19.66 -11.40
CA SER A 146 13.10 -20.16 -11.94
C SER A 146 12.05 -20.27 -10.84
N VAL A 147 10.78 -20.03 -11.16
CA VAL A 147 9.65 -20.35 -10.26
C VAL A 147 9.02 -21.70 -10.66
N PRO A 148 8.41 -22.46 -9.72
CA PRO A 148 7.78 -23.75 -10.01
C PRO A 148 6.72 -23.71 -11.11
N SER A 149 6.10 -22.54 -11.37
CA SER A 149 5.14 -22.34 -12.45
C SER A 149 5.75 -22.23 -13.84
N GLY A 150 7.07 -22.08 -13.95
CA GLY A 150 7.78 -21.85 -15.22
C GLY A 150 7.66 -20.43 -15.79
N LEU A 151 7.02 -19.50 -15.08
CA LEU A 151 6.97 -18.09 -15.47
C LEU A 151 8.33 -17.40 -15.25
N PRO A 152 8.60 -16.26 -15.93
CA PRO A 152 9.78 -15.46 -15.67
C PRO A 152 9.89 -15.06 -14.19
N VAL A 153 11.11 -15.06 -13.65
CA VAL A 153 11.33 -14.58 -12.28
C VAL A 153 11.40 -13.06 -12.27
N GLY A 154 10.62 -12.47 -11.36
CA GLY A 154 10.46 -11.02 -11.23
C GLY A 154 9.26 -10.52 -12.04
N GLY A 155 8.40 -9.75 -11.38
CA GLY A 155 7.20 -9.14 -11.97
C GLY A 155 7.48 -7.96 -12.90
N ASN A 156 8.60 -7.97 -13.65
CA ASN A 156 8.89 -6.92 -14.62
C ASN A 156 7.95 -7.05 -15.81
N ILE A 157 6.78 -6.44 -15.69
CA ILE A 157 5.92 -6.04 -16.79
C ILE A 157 6.68 -4.99 -17.62
N HIS A 158 7.37 -5.46 -18.67
CA HIS A 158 7.99 -4.63 -19.71
C HIS A 158 6.92 -4.09 -20.66
#